data_AF-A0A6M2F438-F1
#
_entry.id   AF-A0A6M2F438-F1
#
_cell.length_a   1.000
_cell.length_b   1.000
_cell.length_c   1.000
_cell.angle_alpha   90.00
_cell.angle_beta   90.00
_cell.angle_gamma   90.00
#
_symmetry.space_group_name_H-M   'P 1'
#
loop_
_entity.id
_entity.type
_entity.pdbx_description
1 polymer ?
#
loop_
_entity_poly.entity_id
_entity_poly.type
_entity_poly.pdbx_seq_one_letter_code
_entity_poly.pdbx_strand_id
1 'polypeptide(L)'
;MNKKGLSILMRTKMRPNNDSSKLSSFSPSLSNGINQMMTDPPRNQRSTDDSRSKFSASGNHYERTLDIVKDSMGLAISLNKTESLDVVLDDFSQGYLSLSNENRKKLVIVLAKEYDLNRIQVRELLKQYLGLELRSGNEGESSNVDDENMFSAFYRIERNLRQALKPTYNVLFERFNNYTGGLKFLSLLRADILSFLGEENIASLRALDSCLKEKLSTWLSPAVLELHQITWDDSASLLEKIVTYEAVHPISNLLDLKRRLGVGRRCFGYFHPAIPGEPLIFIEVALLKNVAQTIQVHFTN
;
A
#
# COMPACT_ATOMS: atom_id res chain seq x y z
N MET A 1 2.34 21.13 28.86
CA MET A 1 3.14 19.88 28.86
C MET A 1 4.61 20.24 29.10
N ASN A 2 5.24 19.62 30.09
CA ASN A 2 6.49 20.09 30.70
C ASN A 2 7.74 19.51 30.00
N LYS A 3 8.77 20.34 29.77
CA LYS A 3 10.00 20.02 29.00
C LYS A 3 10.79 18.81 29.52
N LYS A 4 10.55 18.37 30.76
CA LYS A 4 11.19 17.20 31.38
C LYS A 4 10.62 15.84 30.92
N GLY A 5 9.41 15.81 30.34
CA GLY A 5 8.81 14.57 29.83
C GLY A 5 9.44 14.08 28.51
N LEU A 6 9.91 15.03 27.68
CA LEU A 6 10.51 14.75 26.37
C LEU A 6 11.93 14.18 26.44
N SER A 7 12.70 14.49 27.49
CA SER A 7 14.08 14.02 27.65
C SER A 7 14.19 12.56 28.12
N ILE A 8 13.09 11.97 28.62
CA ILE A 8 13.05 10.58 29.09
C ILE A 8 12.72 9.62 27.92
N LEU A 9 11.97 10.08 26.91
CA LEU A 9 11.63 9.25 25.74
C LEU A 9 12.82 9.07 24.77
N MET A 10 13.81 9.97 24.82
CA MET A 10 14.95 10.01 23.88
C MET A 10 16.21 9.23 24.35
N ARG A 11 16.12 8.38 25.39
CA ARG A 11 17.29 7.70 25.99
C ARG A 11 17.29 6.17 26.00
N THR A 12 16.41 5.52 25.25
CA THR A 12 16.37 4.05 25.11
C THR A 12 16.03 3.76 23.65
N LYS A 13 16.80 3.05 22.83
CA LYS A 13 17.71 1.92 23.08
C LYS A 13 18.63 1.77 21.84
N MET A 14 19.91 2.13 21.94
CA MET A 14 20.95 1.67 21.01
C MET A 14 21.74 0.57 21.71
N ARG A 15 21.68 -0.66 21.18
CA ARG A 15 22.65 -1.72 21.49
C ARG A 15 23.22 -2.23 20.17
N PRO A 16 24.55 -2.28 20.00
CA PRO A 16 25.18 -2.90 18.85
C PRO A 16 25.16 -4.42 19.05
N ASN A 17 24.72 -5.17 18.05
CA ASN A 17 24.84 -6.64 18.05
C ASN A 17 26.15 -6.98 17.35
N ASN A 18 27.17 -7.28 18.15
CA ASN A 18 28.45 -7.82 17.70
C ASN A 18 28.42 -9.30 18.08
N ASP A 19 28.20 -10.20 17.13
CA ASP A 19 28.50 -11.62 17.29
C ASP A 19 28.83 -12.23 15.92
N SER A 20 30.12 -12.17 15.59
CA SER A 20 30.77 -12.94 14.56
C SER A 20 31.20 -14.29 15.15
N SER A 21 30.39 -15.33 15.00
CA SER A 21 30.86 -16.73 14.91
C SER A 21 29.69 -17.70 14.71
N LYS A 22 29.53 -18.18 13.46
CA LYS A 22 29.13 -19.54 13.06
C LYS A 22 28.80 -19.53 11.56
N LEU A 23 29.84 -19.62 10.75
CA LEU A 23 29.75 -19.98 9.34
C LEU A 23 29.61 -21.52 9.26
N SER A 24 28.46 -22.00 8.79
CA SER A 24 28.33 -23.35 8.27
C SER A 24 28.44 -23.30 6.75
N SER A 25 29.51 -23.90 6.25
CA SER A 25 29.89 -24.12 4.87
C SER A 25 28.93 -25.07 4.14
N PHE A 26 28.32 -24.63 3.04
CA PHE A 26 27.95 -25.52 1.93
C PHE A 26 27.94 -24.71 0.62
N SER A 27 28.89 -25.02 -0.26
CA SER A 27 28.95 -24.55 -1.65
C SER A 27 28.76 -25.76 -2.56
N PRO A 28 28.16 -25.60 -3.75
CA PRO A 28 28.53 -26.43 -4.90
C PRO A 28 29.22 -25.59 -5.98
N SER A 29 30.19 -26.27 -6.57
CA SER A 29 31.22 -25.86 -7.53
C SER A 29 30.69 -25.47 -8.91
N LEU A 30 31.28 -24.41 -9.47
CA LEU A 30 31.29 -24.08 -10.90
C LEU A 30 32.34 -24.93 -11.63
N SER A 31 31.95 -25.61 -12.70
CA SER A 31 32.85 -26.24 -13.67
C SER A 31 32.97 -25.37 -14.93
N ASN A 32 34.21 -25.02 -15.26
CA ASN A 32 34.62 -24.48 -16.56
C ASN A 32 34.92 -25.63 -17.53
N GLY A 33 34.55 -25.47 -18.80
CA GLY A 33 34.91 -26.38 -19.90
C GLY A 33 34.70 -25.72 -21.25
N ILE A 34 35.77 -25.13 -21.78
CA ILE A 34 35.90 -24.51 -23.11
C ILE A 34 36.04 -25.62 -24.17
N ASN A 35 35.35 -25.53 -25.32
CA ASN A 35 35.97 -25.59 -26.67
C ASN A 35 35.00 -25.52 -27.86
N GLN A 36 35.58 -25.00 -28.94
CA GLN A 36 35.07 -24.56 -30.24
C GLN A 36 34.78 -25.66 -31.28
N MET A 37 34.01 -25.23 -32.30
CA MET A 37 34.24 -25.37 -33.75
C MET A 37 33.41 -26.34 -34.61
N MET A 38 33.08 -25.77 -35.78
CA MET A 38 32.27 -26.21 -36.92
C MET A 38 32.84 -27.40 -37.70
N THR A 39 31.97 -28.17 -38.38
CA THR A 39 32.14 -28.63 -39.78
C THR A 39 30.84 -29.31 -40.31
N ASP A 40 30.62 -29.18 -41.61
CA ASP A 40 29.38 -29.37 -42.40
C ASP A 40 29.29 -30.78 -43.10
N PRO A 41 28.29 -31.11 -43.97
CA PRO A 41 27.48 -32.36 -43.95
C PRO A 41 27.81 -33.42 -45.04
N PRO A 42 27.02 -34.52 -45.24
CA PRO A 42 25.88 -34.47 -46.19
C PRO A 42 24.64 -35.40 -45.96
N ARG A 43 23.45 -34.85 -46.23
CA ARG A 43 22.41 -35.28 -47.22
C ARG A 43 22.01 -36.79 -47.36
N ASN A 44 20.78 -37.16 -46.94
CA ASN A 44 19.65 -37.52 -47.84
C ASN A 44 18.37 -38.05 -47.12
N GLN A 45 17.25 -37.38 -47.42
CA GLN A 45 15.91 -37.89 -47.75
C GLN A 45 15.23 -38.97 -46.88
N ARG A 46 14.11 -38.61 -46.22
CA ARG A 46 12.76 -38.89 -46.73
C ARG A 46 11.67 -38.24 -45.88
N SER A 47 10.67 -37.76 -46.60
CA SER A 47 9.40 -37.13 -46.24
C SER A 47 8.48 -38.00 -45.37
N THR A 48 7.76 -37.36 -44.45
CA THR A 48 6.29 -37.49 -44.29
C THR A 48 5.76 -36.30 -43.47
N ASP A 49 4.65 -35.74 -43.95
CA ASP A 49 3.78 -34.76 -43.29
C ASP A 49 3.56 -35.05 -41.80
N ASP A 50 3.62 -34.00 -40.97
CA ASP A 50 2.48 -33.78 -40.06
C ASP A 50 2.31 -32.29 -39.75
N SER A 51 1.08 -31.86 -39.92
CA SER A 51 0.61 -30.50 -39.76
C SER A 51 0.27 -30.29 -38.29
N ARG A 52 1.13 -29.61 -37.53
CA ARG A 52 0.74 -29.10 -36.21
C ARG A 52 1.20 -27.67 -35.99
N SER A 53 0.19 -26.81 -36.04
CA SER A 53 0.14 -25.40 -35.68
C SER A 53 1.19 -24.97 -34.66
N LYS A 54 2.12 -24.13 -35.11
CA LYS A 54 2.79 -23.14 -34.26
C LYS A 54 1.70 -22.23 -33.68
N PHE A 55 1.25 -22.51 -32.47
CA PHE A 55 0.61 -21.48 -31.66
C PHE A 55 1.69 -20.49 -31.25
N SER A 56 1.76 -19.39 -31.98
CA SER A 56 2.43 -18.17 -31.60
C SER A 56 1.77 -17.61 -30.33
N ALA A 57 2.21 -18.08 -29.15
CA ALA A 57 1.83 -17.51 -27.86
C ALA A 57 2.72 -16.29 -27.52
N SER A 58 2.90 -15.39 -28.49
CA SER A 58 3.67 -14.17 -28.31
C SER A 58 2.97 -13.04 -29.06
N GLY A 59 1.94 -12.48 -28.42
CA GLY A 59 1.23 -11.31 -28.93
C GLY A 59 -0.22 -11.25 -28.48
N ASN A 60 -0.47 -10.99 -27.20
CA ASN A 60 -1.78 -10.49 -26.70
C ASN A 60 -1.76 -9.95 -25.24
N HIS A 61 -0.61 -9.51 -24.71
CA HIS A 61 -0.51 -9.03 -23.32
C HIS A 61 -0.93 -7.55 -23.10
N TYR A 62 -1.39 -6.83 -24.12
CA TYR A 62 -1.52 -5.36 -24.07
C TYR A 62 -2.92 -4.79 -23.88
N GLU A 63 -3.94 -5.61 -23.63
CA GLU A 63 -5.24 -5.08 -23.22
C GLU A 63 -5.94 -6.13 -22.35
N ARG A 64 -5.63 -6.13 -21.04
CA ARG A 64 -6.61 -6.67 -20.10
C ARG A 64 -7.84 -5.77 -20.21
N THR A 65 -8.92 -6.30 -20.76
CA THR A 65 -10.19 -5.60 -20.89
C THR A 65 -10.66 -5.15 -19.51
N LEU A 66 -11.18 -3.92 -19.40
CA LEU A 66 -11.70 -3.33 -18.16
C LEU A 66 -12.62 -4.30 -17.39
N ASP A 67 -13.40 -5.11 -18.11
CA ASP A 67 -14.30 -6.11 -17.53
C ASP A 67 -13.56 -7.21 -16.77
N ILE A 68 -12.42 -7.68 -17.27
CA ILE A 68 -11.59 -8.70 -16.59
C ILE A 68 -11.08 -8.16 -15.26
N VAL A 69 -10.63 -6.90 -15.24
CA VAL A 69 -10.14 -6.24 -14.02
C VAL A 69 -11.30 -5.94 -13.06
N LYS A 70 -12.49 -5.63 -13.59
CA LYS A 70 -13.71 -5.47 -12.78
C LYS A 70 -14.12 -6.80 -12.13
N ASP A 71 -14.02 -7.91 -12.84
CA ASP A 71 -14.33 -9.24 -12.32
C ASP A 71 -13.33 -9.65 -11.25
N SER A 72 -12.02 -9.45 -11.47
CA SER A 72 -11.01 -9.73 -10.44
C SER A 72 -11.18 -8.87 -9.20
N MET A 73 -11.59 -7.60 -9.35
CA MET A 73 -11.99 -6.74 -8.23
C MET A 73 -13.19 -7.31 -7.46
N GLY A 74 -14.22 -7.79 -8.18
CA GLY A 74 -15.42 -8.39 -7.58
C GLY A 74 -15.10 -9.69 -6.83
N LEU A 75 -14.22 -10.52 -7.38
CA LEU A 75 -13.68 -11.70 -6.70
C LEU A 75 -12.87 -11.30 -5.47
N ALA A 76 -12.00 -10.29 -5.60
CA ALA A 76 -11.19 -9.78 -4.49
C ALA A 76 -12.05 -9.26 -3.32
N ILE A 77 -13.32 -8.90 -3.54
CA ILE A 77 -14.25 -8.48 -2.49
C ILE A 77 -15.08 -9.65 -1.96
N SER A 78 -15.55 -10.54 -2.83
CA SER A 78 -16.51 -11.59 -2.49
C SER A 78 -15.89 -12.90 -1.99
N LEU A 79 -14.63 -13.20 -2.34
CA LEU A 79 -14.01 -14.49 -2.03
C LEU A 79 -13.90 -14.74 -0.52
N ASN A 80 -14.39 -15.88 -0.03
CA ASN A 80 -14.19 -16.27 1.37
C ASN A 80 -12.80 -16.92 1.52
N LYS A 81 -11.96 -16.41 2.45
CA LYS A 81 -10.58 -16.84 2.76
C LYS A 81 -10.28 -18.29 2.33
N THR A 82 -9.79 -18.46 1.10
CA THR A 82 -9.26 -19.72 0.58
C THR A 82 -8.01 -19.41 -0.23
N GLU A 83 -7.17 -20.43 -0.41
CA GLU A 83 -5.74 -20.44 -0.76
C GLU A 83 -5.32 -19.70 -2.05
N SER A 84 -6.23 -18.98 -2.71
CA SER A 84 -5.98 -18.21 -3.94
C SER A 84 -6.21 -16.69 -3.81
N LEU A 85 -6.46 -16.15 -2.61
CA LEU A 85 -6.71 -14.71 -2.46
C LEU A 85 -5.53 -13.85 -2.94
N ASP A 86 -4.30 -14.26 -2.65
CA ASP A 86 -3.10 -13.53 -3.02
C ASP A 86 -2.93 -13.43 -4.55
N VAL A 87 -3.31 -14.47 -5.28
CA VAL A 87 -3.30 -14.48 -6.76
C VAL A 87 -4.33 -13.52 -7.32
N VAL A 88 -5.53 -13.47 -6.72
CA VAL A 88 -6.61 -12.55 -7.14
C VAL A 88 -6.22 -11.10 -6.86
N LEU A 89 -5.60 -10.83 -5.71
CA LEU A 89 -5.11 -9.48 -5.37
C LEU A 89 -3.97 -9.05 -6.28
N ASP A 90 -3.04 -9.95 -6.62
CA ASP A 90 -1.98 -9.68 -7.59
C ASP A 90 -2.57 -9.38 -8.97
N ASP A 91 -3.45 -10.25 -9.49
CA ASP A 91 -4.08 -10.07 -10.80
C ASP A 91 -4.89 -8.76 -10.88
N PHE A 92 -5.65 -8.44 -9.83
CA PHE A 92 -6.35 -7.15 -9.75
C PHE A 92 -5.38 -5.97 -9.71
N SER A 93 -4.33 -6.02 -8.90
CA SER A 93 -3.37 -4.91 -8.78
C SER A 93 -2.58 -4.66 -10.07
N GLN A 94 -2.06 -5.72 -10.70
CA GLN A 94 -1.37 -5.64 -11.98
C GLN A 94 -2.32 -5.26 -13.11
N GLY A 95 -3.54 -5.81 -13.09
CA GLY A 95 -4.61 -5.44 -13.99
C GLY A 95 -4.91 -3.95 -13.92
N TYR A 96 -5.12 -3.42 -12.72
CA TYR A 96 -5.36 -1.99 -12.49
C TYR A 96 -4.24 -1.10 -13.03
N LEU A 97 -2.98 -1.45 -12.76
CA LEU A 97 -1.81 -0.69 -13.21
C LEU A 97 -1.62 -0.74 -14.73
N SER A 98 -2.12 -1.78 -15.40
CA SER A 98 -2.07 -1.90 -16.86
C SER A 98 -3.15 -1.09 -17.59
N LEU A 99 -4.18 -0.60 -16.88
CA LEU A 99 -5.27 0.16 -17.48
C LEU A 99 -4.86 1.59 -17.82
N SER A 100 -5.47 2.13 -18.90
CA SER A 100 -5.40 3.56 -19.21
C SER A 100 -6.00 4.40 -18.07
N ASN A 101 -5.62 5.69 -18.00
CA ASN A 101 -6.13 6.59 -16.97
C ASN A 101 -7.67 6.68 -16.96
N GLU A 102 -8.29 6.71 -18.13
CA GLU A 102 -9.74 6.73 -18.29
C GLU A 102 -10.40 5.45 -17.76
N ASN A 103 -9.80 4.28 -18.03
CA ASN A 103 -10.33 3.01 -17.56
C ASN A 103 -10.13 2.83 -16.05
N ARG A 104 -9.02 3.31 -15.49
CA ARG A 104 -8.84 3.41 -14.03
C ARG A 104 -9.92 4.29 -13.40
N LYS A 105 -10.21 5.46 -13.98
CA LYS A 105 -11.30 6.35 -13.50
C LYS A 105 -12.65 5.65 -13.50
N LYS A 106 -13.03 5.00 -14.60
CA LYS A 106 -14.28 4.24 -14.70
C LYS A 106 -14.37 3.14 -13.63
N LEU A 107 -13.28 2.38 -13.44
CA LEU A 107 -13.24 1.29 -12.47
C LEU A 107 -13.36 1.79 -11.02
N VAL A 108 -12.67 2.88 -10.68
CA VAL A 108 -12.75 3.48 -9.33
C VAL A 108 -14.16 4.03 -9.06
N ILE A 109 -14.82 4.61 -10.06
CA ILE A 109 -16.23 5.03 -9.94
C ILE A 109 -17.15 3.83 -9.71
N VAL A 110 -16.92 2.72 -10.41
CA VAL A 110 -17.63 1.45 -10.19
C VAL A 110 -17.41 0.95 -8.75
N LEU A 111 -16.16 0.92 -8.27
CA LEU A 111 -15.84 0.56 -6.89
C LEU A 111 -16.61 1.43 -5.88
N ALA A 112 -16.63 2.75 -6.10
CA ALA A 112 -17.29 3.70 -5.22
C ALA A 112 -18.83 3.64 -5.24
N LYS A 113 -19.44 3.14 -6.31
CA LYS A 113 -20.91 3.10 -6.48
C LYS A 113 -21.50 1.72 -6.20
N GLU A 114 -20.92 0.67 -6.80
CA GLU A 114 -21.45 -0.69 -6.73
C GLU A 114 -21.08 -1.38 -5.40
N TYR A 115 -19.92 -1.06 -4.83
CA TYR A 115 -19.41 -1.69 -3.61
C TYR A 115 -19.50 -0.77 -2.38
N ASP A 116 -20.44 0.17 -2.38
CA ASP A 116 -20.72 1.04 -1.24
C ASP A 116 -21.63 0.31 -0.20
N LEU A 117 -22.41 1.08 0.58
CA LEU A 117 -23.40 0.60 1.55
C LEU A 117 -24.62 -0.06 0.89
N ASN A 118 -25.07 -1.17 1.49
CA ASN A 118 -26.42 -1.70 1.25
C ASN A 118 -27.47 -0.82 1.94
N ARG A 119 -27.91 0.23 1.23
CA ARG A 119 -28.89 1.21 1.74
C ARG A 119 -30.24 0.58 2.10
N ILE A 120 -30.61 -0.53 1.46
CA ILE A 120 -31.85 -1.24 1.78
C ILE A 120 -31.73 -1.86 3.18
N GLN A 121 -30.64 -2.58 3.44
CA GLN A 121 -30.38 -3.18 4.75
C GLN A 121 -30.28 -2.12 5.87
N VAL A 122 -29.59 -1.01 5.61
CA VAL A 122 -29.48 0.10 6.58
C VAL A 122 -30.86 0.67 6.91
N ARG A 123 -31.73 0.89 5.92
CA ARG A 123 -33.08 1.40 6.15
C ARG A 123 -33.94 0.45 6.97
N GLU A 124 -33.85 -0.85 6.73
CA GLU A 124 -34.58 -1.84 7.54
C GLU A 124 -34.09 -1.89 8.99
N LEU A 125 -32.78 -1.84 9.22
CA LEU A 125 -32.23 -1.78 10.58
C LEU A 125 -32.63 -0.49 11.31
N LEU A 126 -32.68 0.65 10.61
CA LEU A 126 -33.14 1.91 11.20
C LEU A 126 -34.62 1.87 11.58
N LYS A 127 -35.48 1.27 10.76
CA LYS A 127 -36.89 1.06 11.12
C LYS A 127 -37.03 0.19 12.37
N GLN A 128 -36.24 -0.89 12.46
CA GLN A 128 -36.22 -1.75 13.65
C GLN A 128 -35.74 -0.98 14.88
N TYR A 129 -34.72 -0.14 14.74
CA TYR A 129 -34.19 0.70 15.83
C TYR A 129 -35.23 1.71 16.34
N LEU A 130 -35.89 2.42 15.43
CA LEU A 130 -36.93 3.41 15.77
C LEU A 130 -38.21 2.79 16.34
N GLY A 131 -38.47 1.51 16.04
CA GLY A 131 -39.59 0.75 16.60
C GLY A 131 -39.35 0.24 18.02
N LEU A 132 -38.14 0.38 18.57
CA LEU A 132 -37.89 0.07 19.97
C LEU A 132 -38.42 1.20 20.85
N GLU A 133 -39.43 0.91 21.67
CA GLU A 133 -39.99 1.88 22.61
C GLU A 133 -39.00 2.11 23.77
N LEU A 134 -38.56 3.36 23.94
CA LEU A 134 -37.96 3.82 25.18
C LEU A 134 -39.10 4.07 26.16
N ARG A 135 -39.25 3.20 27.17
CA ARG A 135 -40.26 3.38 28.21
C ARG A 135 -39.87 4.61 29.03
N SER A 136 -40.47 5.76 28.70
CA SER A 136 -40.29 7.00 29.45
C SER A 136 -40.91 6.78 30.83
N GLY A 137 -40.06 6.82 31.86
CA GLY A 137 -40.38 6.35 33.19
C GLY A 137 -41.62 6.97 33.81
N ASN A 138 -42.44 6.11 34.43
CA ASN A 138 -43.20 6.45 35.62
C ASN A 138 -43.10 5.28 36.59
N GLU A 139 -42.38 5.55 37.67
CA GLU A 139 -42.39 5.02 39.04
C GLU A 139 -42.51 3.51 39.31
N GLY A 140 -41.58 3.03 40.14
CA GLY A 140 -41.73 1.82 40.93
C GLY A 140 -40.63 0.81 40.67
N GLU A 141 -39.60 0.83 41.52
CA GLU A 141 -38.73 -0.30 41.89
C GLU A 141 -38.68 -1.48 40.89
N SER A 142 -37.64 -1.50 40.05
CA SER A 142 -37.23 -2.73 39.37
C SER A 142 -35.71 -2.84 39.35
N SER A 143 -35.26 -4.08 39.47
CA SER A 143 -33.90 -4.50 39.71
C SER A 143 -32.96 -4.13 38.55
N ASN A 144 -31.66 -3.94 38.82
CA ASN A 144 -30.62 -3.71 37.79
C ASN A 144 -30.62 -4.75 36.64
N VAL A 145 -31.31 -5.88 36.80
CA VAL A 145 -31.44 -6.98 35.82
C VAL A 145 -32.45 -6.66 34.72
N ASP A 146 -33.47 -5.84 35.00
CA ASP A 146 -34.54 -5.52 34.04
C ASP A 146 -34.06 -4.51 32.98
N ASP A 147 -33.13 -3.63 33.34
CA ASP A 147 -32.52 -2.64 32.44
C ASP A 147 -31.53 -3.27 31.43
N GLU A 148 -30.72 -4.24 31.85
CA GLU A 148 -29.78 -4.98 30.99
C GLU A 148 -30.52 -5.72 29.86
N ASN A 149 -31.63 -6.39 30.19
CA ASN A 149 -32.46 -7.07 29.20
C ASN A 149 -33.14 -6.08 28.25
N MET A 150 -33.52 -4.88 28.73
CA MET A 150 -34.14 -3.83 27.90
C MET A 150 -33.17 -3.31 26.84
N PHE A 151 -31.92 -2.98 27.21
CA PHE A 151 -30.93 -2.45 26.27
C PHE A 151 -30.30 -3.52 25.38
N SER A 152 -30.46 -4.81 25.69
CA SER A 152 -29.93 -5.92 24.88
C SER A 152 -30.36 -5.86 23.40
N ALA A 153 -31.61 -5.46 23.14
CA ALA A 153 -32.14 -5.29 21.79
C ALA A 153 -31.50 -4.09 21.08
N PHE A 154 -31.36 -2.96 21.77
CA PHE A 154 -30.67 -1.76 21.27
C PHE A 154 -29.23 -2.11 20.88
N TYR A 155 -28.46 -2.73 21.77
CA TYR A 155 -27.06 -3.08 21.50
C TYR A 155 -26.89 -4.02 20.30
N ARG A 156 -27.82 -4.97 20.10
CA ARG A 156 -27.83 -5.85 18.92
C ARG A 156 -28.10 -5.06 17.64
N ILE A 157 -29.12 -4.22 17.61
CA ILE A 157 -29.47 -3.44 16.42
C ILE A 157 -28.38 -2.43 16.10
N GLU A 158 -27.84 -1.71 17.10
CA GLU A 158 -26.73 -0.80 16.91
C GLU A 158 -25.48 -1.49 16.38
N ARG A 159 -25.15 -2.68 16.88
CA ARG A 159 -24.03 -3.48 16.36
C ARG A 159 -24.26 -3.83 14.89
N ASN A 160 -25.47 -4.27 14.54
CA ASN A 160 -25.83 -4.58 13.16
C ASN A 160 -25.79 -3.33 12.27
N LEU A 161 -26.24 -2.18 12.78
CA LEU A 161 -26.20 -0.91 12.07
C LEU A 161 -24.77 -0.45 11.85
N ARG A 162 -23.90 -0.52 12.88
CA ARG A 162 -22.45 -0.26 12.75
C ARG A 162 -21.81 -1.16 11.70
N GLN A 163 -22.25 -2.41 11.56
CA GLN A 163 -21.74 -3.31 10.53
C GLN A 163 -22.29 -3.00 9.13
N ALA A 164 -23.59 -2.70 9.01
CA ALA A 164 -24.23 -2.35 7.75
C ALA A 164 -23.80 -0.98 7.19
N LEU A 165 -23.36 -0.07 8.07
CA LEU A 165 -22.77 1.23 7.72
C LEU A 165 -21.29 1.15 7.30
N LYS A 166 -20.69 -0.04 7.23
CA LYS A 166 -19.36 -0.21 6.62
C LYS A 166 -19.53 -0.48 5.13
N PRO A 167 -18.94 0.35 4.24
CA PRO A 167 -18.94 0.10 2.81
C PRO A 167 -18.30 -1.24 2.45
N THR A 168 -18.81 -1.88 1.39
CA THR A 168 -18.34 -3.20 0.95
C THR A 168 -16.88 -3.14 0.47
N TYR A 169 -16.46 -2.04 -0.18
CA TYR A 169 -15.09 -1.82 -0.61
C TYR A 169 -14.07 -1.80 0.55
N ASN A 170 -14.48 -1.65 1.81
CA ASN A 170 -13.57 -1.82 2.95
C ASN A 170 -12.95 -3.20 3.01
N VAL A 171 -13.68 -4.22 2.56
CA VAL A 171 -13.16 -5.60 2.49
C VAL A 171 -11.93 -5.65 1.58
N LEU A 172 -11.96 -4.94 0.45
CA LEU A 172 -10.83 -4.83 -0.46
C LEU A 172 -9.64 -4.16 0.21
N PHE A 173 -9.87 -3.04 0.91
CA PHE A 173 -8.81 -2.30 1.60
C PHE A 173 -8.15 -3.13 2.70
N GLU A 174 -8.93 -3.82 3.53
CA GLU A 174 -8.40 -4.69 4.59
C GLU A 174 -7.61 -5.88 4.00
N ARG A 175 -8.04 -6.43 2.86
CA ARG A 175 -7.31 -7.49 2.17
C ARG A 175 -5.97 -6.99 1.64
N PHE A 176 -5.93 -5.84 1.01
CA PHE A 176 -4.68 -5.23 0.57
C PHE A 176 -3.77 -4.83 1.73
N ASN A 177 -4.31 -4.37 2.85
CA ASN A 177 -3.49 -4.08 4.03
C ASN A 177 -2.75 -5.31 4.56
N ASN A 178 -3.35 -6.51 4.43
CA ASN A 178 -2.73 -7.77 4.82
C ASN A 178 -1.89 -8.42 3.70
N TYR A 179 -1.92 -7.86 2.49
CA TYR A 179 -1.18 -8.37 1.33
C TYR A 179 0.18 -7.70 1.20
N THR A 180 1.19 -8.47 0.79
CA THR A 180 2.55 -7.95 0.64
C THR A 180 2.61 -6.90 -0.47
N GLY A 181 3.02 -5.68 -0.15
CA GLY A 181 3.01 -4.56 -1.09
C GLY A 181 1.63 -3.90 -1.29
N GLY A 182 0.58 -4.40 -0.62
CA GLY A 182 -0.77 -3.86 -0.78
C GLY A 182 -0.95 -2.44 -0.21
N LEU A 183 -0.23 -2.07 0.85
CA LEU A 183 -0.23 -0.67 1.33
C LEU A 183 0.33 0.32 0.30
N LYS A 184 1.35 -0.09 -0.48
CA LYS A 184 1.86 0.70 -1.61
C LYS A 184 0.79 0.86 -2.68
N PHE A 185 0.13 -0.23 -3.05
CA PHE A 185 -0.97 -0.21 -4.02
C PHE A 185 -2.13 0.69 -3.57
N LEU A 186 -2.56 0.61 -2.31
CA LEU A 186 -3.61 1.48 -1.77
C LEU A 186 -3.23 2.96 -1.78
N SER A 187 -1.94 3.27 -1.61
CA SER A 187 -1.43 4.64 -1.70
C SER A 187 -1.49 5.16 -3.14
N LEU A 188 -1.16 4.31 -4.13
CA LEU A 188 -1.31 4.61 -5.56
C LEU A 188 -2.79 4.80 -5.94
N LEU A 189 -3.66 3.88 -5.52
CA LEU A 189 -5.10 3.96 -5.74
C LEU A 189 -5.68 5.27 -5.19
N ARG A 190 -5.23 5.69 -4.00
CA ARG A 190 -5.65 6.98 -3.42
C ARG A 190 -5.14 8.18 -4.21
N ALA A 191 -3.91 8.13 -4.73
CA ALA A 191 -3.38 9.18 -5.59
C ALA A 191 -4.24 9.34 -6.86
N ASP A 192 -4.64 8.22 -7.48
CA ASP A 192 -5.55 8.23 -8.62
C ASP A 192 -6.93 8.80 -8.24
N ILE A 193 -7.52 8.39 -7.10
CA ILE A 193 -8.79 8.95 -6.60
C ILE A 193 -8.72 10.46 -6.43
N LEU A 194 -7.64 10.97 -5.82
CA LEU A 194 -7.44 12.41 -5.61
C LEU A 194 -7.29 13.16 -6.94
N SER A 195 -6.57 12.58 -7.91
CA SER A 195 -6.46 13.13 -9.27
C SER A 195 -7.85 13.24 -9.92
N PHE A 196 -8.64 12.18 -9.87
CA PHE A 196 -9.99 12.17 -10.47
C PHE A 196 -10.95 13.14 -9.79
N LEU A 197 -10.84 13.31 -8.47
CA LEU A 197 -11.60 14.31 -7.71
C LEU A 197 -11.21 15.76 -8.07
N GLY A 198 -9.95 15.98 -8.46
CA GLY A 198 -9.48 17.27 -8.98
C GLY A 198 -10.07 17.61 -10.36
N GLU A 199 -10.36 16.60 -11.18
CA GLU A 199 -11.02 16.78 -12.48
C GLU A 199 -12.54 16.96 -12.33
N GLU A 200 -13.20 16.13 -11.52
CA GLU A 200 -14.65 16.11 -11.37
C GLU A 200 -15.07 15.78 -9.92
N ASN A 201 -15.90 16.64 -9.33
CA ASN A 201 -16.34 16.48 -7.95
C ASN A 201 -17.49 15.45 -7.82
N ILE A 202 -17.14 14.17 -7.82
CA ILE A 202 -18.10 13.06 -7.70
C ILE A 202 -18.28 12.67 -6.21
N ALA A 203 -19.53 12.73 -5.71
CA ALA A 203 -19.83 12.47 -4.30
C ALA A 203 -19.45 11.06 -3.82
N SER A 204 -19.64 10.02 -4.65
CA SER A 204 -19.25 8.65 -4.31
C SER A 204 -17.73 8.50 -4.19
N LEU A 205 -16.95 9.19 -5.03
CA LEU A 205 -15.49 9.21 -4.92
C LEU A 205 -15.00 9.92 -3.66
N ARG A 206 -15.67 11.00 -3.24
CA ARG A 206 -15.35 11.67 -1.96
C ARG A 206 -15.57 10.74 -0.76
N ALA A 207 -16.63 9.95 -0.78
CA ALA A 207 -16.91 8.97 0.26
C ALA A 207 -15.84 7.86 0.27
N LEU A 208 -15.43 7.38 -0.91
CA LEU A 208 -14.35 6.41 -1.07
C LEU A 208 -13.01 6.95 -0.55
N ASP A 209 -12.60 8.16 -0.94
CA ASP A 209 -11.37 8.80 -0.44
C ASP A 209 -11.40 8.99 1.07
N SER A 210 -12.50 9.51 1.62
CA SER A 210 -12.62 9.74 3.07
C SER A 210 -12.40 8.44 3.85
N CYS A 211 -13.00 7.35 3.38
CA CYS A 211 -12.85 6.04 3.99
C CYS A 211 -11.41 5.49 3.87
N LEU A 212 -10.82 5.58 2.68
CA LEU A 212 -9.43 5.12 2.46
C LEU A 212 -8.41 5.98 3.23
N LYS A 213 -8.65 7.28 3.35
CA LYS A 213 -7.84 8.21 4.15
C LYS A 213 -7.83 7.82 5.62
N GLU A 214 -8.98 7.52 6.22
CA GLU A 214 -9.06 7.10 7.62
C GLU A 214 -8.27 5.81 7.86
N LYS A 215 -8.39 4.85 6.94
CA LYS A 215 -7.64 3.58 6.99
C LYS A 215 -6.13 3.80 6.89
N LEU A 216 -5.68 4.53 5.86
CA LEU A 216 -4.27 4.85 5.67
C LEU A 216 -3.69 5.68 6.83
N SER A 217 -4.47 6.57 7.45
CA SER A 217 -4.02 7.34 8.62
C SER A 217 -3.76 6.44 9.83
N THR A 218 -4.48 5.32 9.93
CA THR A 218 -4.27 4.31 10.98
C THR A 218 -3.09 3.41 10.65
N TRP A 219 -2.99 2.95 9.40
CA TRP A 219 -1.96 2.00 8.97
C TRP A 219 -0.58 2.63 8.78
N LEU A 220 -0.51 3.88 8.31
CA LEU A 220 0.73 4.65 8.14
C LEU A 220 0.98 5.60 9.33
N SER A 221 0.65 5.13 10.54
CA SER A 221 0.84 5.91 11.77
C SER A 221 2.33 6.18 12.04
N PRO A 222 2.72 7.36 12.55
CA PRO A 222 4.11 7.64 12.93
C PRO A 222 4.72 6.62 13.91
N ALA A 223 3.88 5.92 14.69
CA ALA A 223 4.32 4.91 15.66
C ALA A 223 4.95 3.66 15.01
N VAL A 224 4.68 3.40 13.72
CA VAL A 224 5.23 2.25 12.98
C VAL A 224 6.31 2.64 11.98
N LEU A 225 6.65 3.93 11.89
CA LEU A 225 7.69 4.41 10.99
C LEU A 225 9.08 4.23 11.62
N GLU A 226 10.00 3.70 10.82
CA GLU A 226 11.40 3.51 11.18
C GLU A 226 12.23 4.65 10.62
N LEU A 227 13.01 5.30 11.48
CA LEU A 227 13.97 6.32 11.06
C LEU A 227 15.27 5.64 10.62
N HIS A 228 15.66 5.84 9.37
CA HIS A 228 16.93 5.37 8.82
C HIS A 228 17.80 6.55 8.41
N GLN A 229 19.10 6.50 8.72
CA GLN A 229 20.05 7.47 8.21
C GLN A 229 20.48 7.04 6.81
N ILE A 230 20.10 7.83 5.81
CA ILE A 230 20.48 7.60 4.41
C ILE A 230 21.90 8.10 4.20
N THR A 231 22.74 7.23 3.65
CA THR A 231 24.17 7.43 3.40
C THR A 231 24.51 7.08 1.95
N TRP A 232 25.74 7.40 1.53
CA TRP A 232 26.23 7.03 0.21
C TRP A 232 26.32 5.51 -0.02
N ASP A 233 26.39 4.74 1.06
CA ASP A 233 26.55 3.27 1.00
C ASP A 233 25.20 2.53 0.91
N ASP A 234 24.08 3.25 0.96
CA ASP A 234 22.75 2.67 0.74
C ASP A 234 22.52 2.25 -0.72
N SER A 235 21.51 1.41 -0.96
CA SER A 235 21.25 0.86 -2.29
C SER A 235 21.02 1.95 -3.34
N ALA A 236 21.57 1.73 -4.55
CA ALA A 236 21.36 2.64 -5.67
C ALA A 236 19.87 2.89 -5.97
N SER A 237 19.02 1.88 -5.76
CA SER A 237 17.56 2.00 -5.91
C SER A 237 16.90 2.92 -4.88
N LEU A 238 17.45 3.01 -3.66
CA LEU A 238 16.98 3.99 -2.67
C LEU A 238 17.47 5.39 -3.05
N LEU A 239 18.73 5.52 -3.42
CA LEU A 239 19.34 6.78 -3.82
C LEU A 239 18.64 7.41 -5.04
N GLU A 240 18.26 6.59 -6.02
CA GLU A 240 17.47 7.02 -7.18
C GLU A 240 16.11 7.61 -6.78
N LYS A 241 15.44 7.01 -5.78
CA LYS A 241 14.18 7.55 -5.25
C LYS A 241 14.39 8.90 -4.54
N ILE A 242 15.48 9.07 -3.80
CA ILE A 242 15.80 10.36 -3.19
C ILE A 242 15.98 11.44 -4.26
N VAL A 243 16.70 11.14 -5.34
CA VAL A 243 16.84 12.06 -6.49
C VAL A 243 15.47 12.37 -7.12
N THR A 244 14.63 11.36 -7.29
CA THR A 244 13.32 11.49 -7.94
C THR A 244 12.31 12.26 -7.08
N TYR A 245 12.35 12.09 -5.76
CA TYR A 245 11.38 12.66 -4.82
C TYR A 245 11.79 14.01 -4.25
N GLU A 246 12.97 14.52 -4.61
CA GLU A 246 13.43 15.83 -4.19
C GLU A 246 12.55 16.95 -4.76
N ALA A 247 11.68 17.48 -3.88
CA ALA A 247 10.66 18.45 -4.24
C ALA A 247 11.07 19.92 -3.98
N VAL A 248 12.17 20.17 -3.26
CA VAL A 248 12.61 21.51 -2.87
C VAL A 248 13.76 21.99 -3.76
N HIS A 249 14.79 21.15 -3.94
CA HIS A 249 16.01 21.50 -4.69
C HIS A 249 16.47 20.36 -5.59
N PRO A 250 16.12 20.38 -6.89
CA PRO A 250 16.43 19.28 -7.81
C PRO A 250 17.89 18.83 -7.76
N ILE A 251 18.11 17.53 -7.57
CA ILE A 251 19.46 16.95 -7.57
C ILE A 251 19.89 16.77 -9.03
N SER A 252 20.88 17.54 -9.44
CA SER A 252 21.23 17.65 -10.87
C SER A 252 22.07 16.49 -11.40
N ASN A 253 22.84 15.83 -10.53
CA ASN A 253 23.71 14.71 -10.91
C ASN A 253 24.18 13.90 -9.68
N LEU A 254 24.86 12.78 -9.96
CA LEU A 254 25.37 11.86 -8.94
C LEU A 254 26.39 12.49 -7.98
N LEU A 255 27.21 13.44 -8.47
CA LEU A 255 28.18 14.16 -7.62
C LEU A 255 27.46 15.09 -6.64
N ASP A 256 26.34 15.70 -7.06
CA ASP A 256 25.50 16.53 -6.19
C ASP A 256 24.89 15.71 -5.06
N LEU A 257 24.32 14.54 -5.39
CA LEU A 257 23.82 13.62 -4.38
C LEU A 257 24.93 13.22 -3.38
N LYS A 258 26.12 12.91 -3.87
CA LYS A 258 27.26 12.53 -3.02
C LYS A 258 27.66 13.65 -2.05
N ARG A 259 27.62 14.92 -2.50
CA ARG A 259 27.88 16.06 -1.60
C ARG A 259 26.79 16.18 -0.53
N ARG A 260 25.51 16.01 -0.90
CA ARG A 260 24.37 16.08 0.04
C ARG A 260 24.34 14.95 1.07
N LEU A 261 24.97 13.82 0.77
CA LEU A 261 25.15 12.70 1.70
C LEU A 261 26.55 12.68 2.35
N GLY A 262 27.37 13.70 2.07
CA GLY A 262 28.77 13.77 2.44
C GLY A 262 29.03 14.37 3.83
N VAL A 263 30.28 14.80 4.03
CA VAL A 263 30.74 15.37 5.30
C VAL A 263 29.97 16.66 5.62
N GLY A 264 29.56 16.81 6.89
CA GLY A 264 28.75 17.96 7.31
C GLY A 264 27.29 17.92 6.86
N ARG A 265 26.86 16.84 6.20
CA ARG A 265 25.46 16.60 5.82
C ARG A 265 24.92 15.33 6.42
N ARG A 266 23.62 15.30 6.69
CA ARG A 266 22.89 14.11 7.10
C ARG A 266 21.59 14.06 6.32
N CYS A 267 21.22 12.88 5.85
CA CYS A 267 19.90 12.63 5.31
C CYS A 267 19.24 11.56 6.17
N PHE A 268 18.00 11.79 6.58
CA PHE A 268 17.21 10.81 7.32
C PHE A 268 15.93 10.54 6.57
N GLY A 269 15.53 9.27 6.47
CA GLY A 269 14.26 8.86 5.89
C GLY A 269 13.38 8.13 6.90
N TYR A 270 12.08 8.36 6.84
CA TYR A 270 11.08 7.53 7.50
C TYR A 270 10.59 6.45 6.55
N PHE A 271 10.71 5.20 7.00
CA PHE A 271 10.33 4.01 6.25
C PHE A 271 9.21 3.27 6.96
N HIS A 272 8.36 2.60 6.20
CA HIS A 272 7.33 1.72 6.75
C HIS A 272 7.68 0.26 6.42
N PRO A 273 7.68 -0.68 7.38
CA PRO A 273 8.08 -2.07 7.12
C PRO A 273 7.28 -2.76 6.00
N ALA A 274 5.99 -2.44 5.87
CA ALA A 274 5.13 -2.96 4.81
C ALA A 274 5.30 -2.28 3.43
N ILE A 275 6.15 -1.24 3.33
CA ILE A 275 6.51 -0.56 2.08
C ILE A 275 8.05 -0.49 2.00
N PRO A 276 8.73 -1.64 1.83
CA PRO A 276 10.18 -1.72 1.94
C PRO A 276 10.89 -0.90 0.85
N GLY A 277 11.97 -0.24 1.24
CA GLY A 277 12.81 0.56 0.34
C GLY A 277 12.15 1.82 -0.21
N GLU A 278 11.01 2.25 0.34
CA GLU A 278 10.31 3.47 -0.05
C GLU A 278 10.47 4.53 1.04
N PRO A 279 11.23 5.62 0.81
CA PRO A 279 11.34 6.71 1.76
C PRO A 279 10.04 7.53 1.73
N LEU A 280 9.17 7.37 2.73
CA LEU A 280 7.88 8.06 2.78
C LEU A 280 8.04 9.56 3.03
N ILE A 281 9.02 9.90 3.86
CA ILE A 281 9.45 11.27 4.16
C ILE A 281 10.96 11.20 4.26
N PHE A 282 11.68 12.17 3.70
CA PHE A 282 13.10 12.33 3.98
C PHE A 282 13.43 13.78 4.33
N ILE A 283 14.50 13.94 5.09
CA ILE A 283 14.94 15.21 5.67
C ILE A 283 16.43 15.34 5.43
N GLU A 284 16.81 16.35 4.66
CA GLU A 284 18.21 16.75 4.50
C GLU A 284 18.60 17.78 5.56
N VAL A 285 19.73 17.55 6.23
CA VAL A 285 20.25 18.39 7.32
C VAL A 285 21.68 18.82 7.00
N ALA A 286 21.91 20.13 7.06
CA ALA A 286 23.24 20.73 7.00
C ALA A 286 23.77 21.02 8.41
N LEU A 287 24.92 20.46 8.77
CA LEU A 287 25.57 20.70 10.05
C LEU A 287 26.46 21.94 9.94
N LEU A 288 26.01 23.04 10.53
CA LEU A 288 26.68 24.34 10.50
C LEU A 288 27.00 24.81 11.92
N LYS A 289 28.03 25.63 12.06
CA LYS A 289 28.38 26.26 13.35
C LYS A 289 27.34 27.29 13.80
N ASN A 290 26.68 27.93 12.84
CA ASN A 290 25.70 28.99 13.04
C ASN A 290 24.42 28.67 12.25
N VAL A 291 23.30 29.26 12.65
CA VAL A 291 22.03 29.15 11.92
C VAL A 291 22.17 29.79 10.53
N ALA A 292 21.77 29.06 9.49
CA ALA A 292 21.78 29.54 8.11
C ALA A 292 20.81 30.71 7.89
N GLN A 293 21.25 31.74 7.17
CA GLN A 293 20.39 32.87 6.77
C GLN A 293 19.85 32.73 5.34
N THR A 294 20.42 31.83 4.52
CA THR A 294 20.03 31.65 3.12
C THR A 294 20.32 30.22 2.67
N ILE A 295 19.43 29.65 1.87
CA ILE A 295 19.51 28.26 1.43
C ILE A 295 20.57 28.05 0.33
N GLN A 296 20.82 29.06 -0.53
CA GLN A 296 21.72 28.97 -1.69
C GLN A 296 23.20 28.66 -1.35
N VAL A 297 23.69 29.10 -0.19
CA VAL A 297 25.09 28.89 0.22
C VAL A 297 25.37 27.42 0.57
N HIS A 298 24.32 26.59 0.68
CA HIS A 298 24.41 25.25 1.24
C HIS A 298 24.30 24.12 0.20
N PHE A 299 24.30 24.38 -1.10
CA PHE A 299 24.37 23.31 -2.11
C PHE A 299 25.66 23.33 -2.95
N THR A 300 26.48 24.37 -2.79
CA THR A 300 27.64 24.66 -3.65
C THR A 300 29.00 24.32 -3.05
N ASN A 301 29.07 23.91 -1.79
CA ASN A 301 30.32 23.50 -1.11
C ASN A 301 30.33 22.02 -0.78
#